data_AF-A0A0B1ZX10-F1
#
_entry.id   AF-A0A0B1ZX10-F1
#
_cell.length_a   1.000
_cell.length_b   1.000
_cell.length_c   1.000
_cell.angle_alpha   90.00
_cell.angle_beta   90.00
_cell.angle_gamma   90.00
#
_symmetry.space_group_name_H-M   'P 1'
#
loop_
_entity.id
_entity.type
_entity.pdbx_description
1 polymer ?
#
loop_
_entity_poly.entity_id
_entity_poly.type
_entity_poly.pdbx_seq_one_letter_code
_entity_poly.pdbx_strand_id
1 'polypeptide(L)'
;MDSDGNEIPGVDGHWDASEPGHAELVQMRIRMIAMENLLLAVLAGSDQETRRRVRERADEIRPRPDAVDHPLTELARAEMLRLLERAERRGDGN
;
A
#
# COMPACT_ATOMS: atom_id res chain seq x y z
N MET A 1 2.55 -26.93 3.26
CA MET A 1 3.82 -27.26 3.93
C MET A 1 4.94 -26.95 2.97
N ASP A 2 6.02 -26.32 3.43
CA ASP A 2 7.22 -26.09 2.64
C ASP A 2 8.09 -27.36 2.55
N SER A 3 9.17 -27.28 1.78
CA SER A 3 10.11 -28.40 1.58
C SER A 3 10.81 -28.87 2.86
N ASP A 4 10.73 -28.09 3.94
CA ASP A 4 11.28 -28.41 5.26
C ASP A 4 10.20 -28.92 6.23
N GLY A 5 8.99 -29.17 5.74
CA GLY A 5 7.89 -29.75 6.52
C GLY A 5 7.23 -28.76 7.49
N ASN A 6 7.51 -27.47 7.37
CA ASN A 6 6.84 -26.44 8.16
C ASN A 6 5.49 -26.09 7.52
N GLU A 7 4.47 -25.84 8.34
CA GLU A 7 3.23 -25.25 7.83
C GLU A 7 3.54 -23.88 7.22
N ILE A 8 3.07 -23.65 6.00
CA ILE A 8 3.16 -22.31 5.41
C ILE A 8 2.04 -21.51 6.07
N PRO A 9 2.35 -20.50 6.90
CA PRO A 9 1.30 -19.67 7.50
C PRO A 9 0.50 -19.01 6.38
N GLY A 10 -0.83 -19.22 6.38
CA GLY A 10 -1.77 -18.61 5.43
C GLY A 10 -2.27 -19.49 4.27
N VAL A 11 -2.05 -20.81 4.28
CA VAL A 11 -2.56 -21.73 3.23
C VAL A 11 -4.09 -21.90 3.25
N ASP A 12 -4.75 -21.62 4.36
CA ASP A 12 -6.20 -21.71 4.56
C ASP A 12 -6.93 -20.35 4.47
N GLY A 13 -6.22 -19.27 4.09
CA GLY A 13 -6.80 -17.93 3.96
C GLY A 13 -7.14 -17.26 5.29
N HIS A 14 -6.88 -17.93 6.43
CA HIS A 14 -6.97 -17.31 7.73
C HIS A 14 -5.65 -16.61 8.03
N TRP A 15 -5.54 -15.36 7.58
CA TRP A 15 -4.60 -14.44 8.21
C TRP A 15 -5.07 -14.29 9.65
N ASP A 16 -4.47 -15.05 10.58
CA ASP A 16 -4.67 -14.86 12.02
C ASP A 16 -3.99 -13.55 12.45
N ALA A 17 -4.51 -12.45 11.92
CA ALA A 17 -4.33 -11.12 12.45
C ALA A 17 -5.54 -10.91 13.35
N SER A 18 -5.41 -11.29 14.62
CA SER A 18 -6.34 -10.85 15.66
C SER A 18 -6.69 -9.38 15.43
N GLU A 19 -8.00 -9.05 15.39
CA GLU A 19 -8.43 -7.69 15.07
C GLU A 19 -7.77 -6.69 16.05
N PRO A 20 -7.08 -5.65 15.54
CA PRO A 20 -6.38 -4.71 16.38
C PRO A 20 -7.35 -3.96 17.29
N GLY A 21 -6.93 -3.74 18.54
CA GLY A 21 -7.72 -2.99 19.52
C GLY A 21 -7.89 -1.51 19.13
N HIS A 22 -8.84 -0.79 19.73
CA HIS A 22 -9.11 0.61 19.40
C HIS A 22 -7.87 1.52 19.49
N ALA A 23 -7.05 1.34 20.53
CA ALA A 23 -5.81 2.11 20.69
C ALA A 23 -4.81 1.83 19.56
N GLU A 24 -4.71 0.58 19.11
CA GLU A 24 -3.84 0.18 18.01
C GLU A 24 -4.33 0.74 16.67
N LEU A 25 -5.64 0.71 16.43
CA LEU A 25 -6.26 1.35 15.26
C LEU A 25 -6.01 2.86 15.22
N VAL A 26 -6.13 3.55 16.37
CA VAL A 26 -5.81 4.98 16.46
C VAL A 26 -4.33 5.23 16.14
N GLN A 27 -3.42 4.43 16.69
CA GLN A 27 -1.98 4.54 16.41
C GLN A 27 -1.64 4.23 14.95
N MET A 28 -2.25 3.20 14.37
CA MET A 28 -2.13 2.89 12.94
C MET A 28 -2.61 4.05 12.08
N ARG A 29 -3.74 4.69 12.44
CA ARG A 29 -4.26 5.85 11.71
C ARG A 29 -3.32 7.04 11.80
N ILE A 30 -2.76 7.35 12.97
CA ILE A 30 -1.77 8.42 13.14
C ILE A 30 -0.54 8.14 12.27
N ARG A 31 -0.01 6.92 12.31
CA ARG A 31 1.15 6.52 11.49
C ARG A 31 0.84 6.60 10.00
N MET A 32 -0.34 6.17 9.57
CA MET A 32 -0.77 6.25 8.17
C MET A 32 -0.86 7.70 7.69
N ILE A 33 -1.43 8.60 8.49
CA ILE A 33 -1.47 10.04 8.19
C ILE A 33 -0.05 10.62 8.08
N ALA A 34 0.85 10.24 8.99
CA ALA A 34 2.24 10.69 8.93
C ALA A 34 2.96 10.18 7.66
N MET A 35 2.81 8.90 7.34
CA MET A 35 3.39 8.30 6.13
C MET A 35 2.86 8.93 4.86
N GLU A 36 1.55 9.20 4.78
CA GLU A 36 0.93 9.90 3.65
C GLU A 36 1.56 11.29 3.44
N ASN A 37 1.70 12.08 4.52
CA ASN A 37 2.26 13.42 4.40
C ASN A 37 3.73 13.40 3.98
N LEU A 38 4.52 12.45 4.50
CA LEU A 38 5.92 12.26 4.11
C LEU A 38 6.02 11.83 2.63
N LEU A 39 5.20 10.86 2.20
CA LEU A 39 5.16 10.40 0.82
C LEU A 39 4.76 11.54 -0.13
N LEU A 40 3.76 12.35 0.22
CA LEU A 40 3.37 13.51 -0.58
C LEU A 40 4.51 14.52 -0.71
N ALA A 41 5.25 14.80 0.36
CA ALA A 41 6.40 15.70 0.31
C ALA A 41 7.51 15.17 -0.61
N VAL A 42 7.81 13.86 -0.51
CA VAL A 42 8.81 13.19 -1.35
C VAL A 42 8.38 13.19 -2.82
N LEU A 43 7.14 12.80 -3.13
CA LEU A 43 6.64 12.71 -4.51
C LEU A 43 6.45 14.08 -5.17
N ALA A 44 6.06 15.10 -4.41
CA ALA A 44 5.96 16.46 -4.93
C ALA A 44 7.34 17.01 -5.34
N GLY A 45 8.40 16.65 -4.61
CA GLY A 45 9.78 17.04 -4.94
C GLY A 45 10.48 16.12 -5.95
N SER A 46 9.89 15.00 -6.36
CA SER A 46 10.53 14.05 -7.26
C SER A 46 10.35 14.41 -8.73
N ASP A 47 11.24 13.91 -9.59
CA ASP A 47 11.12 14.02 -11.04
C ASP A 47 9.94 13.18 -11.61
N GLN A 48 9.63 13.42 -12.89
CA GLN A 48 8.55 12.72 -13.59
C GLN A 48 8.80 11.22 -13.72
N GLU A 49 10.07 10.79 -13.85
CA GLU A 49 10.44 9.38 -13.98
C GLU A 49 10.16 8.60 -12.69
N THR A 50 10.44 9.20 -11.53
CA THR A 50 10.12 8.64 -10.21
C THR A 50 8.60 8.50 -10.04
N ARG A 51 7.84 9.53 -10.43
CA ARG A 51 6.37 9.48 -10.40
C ARG A 51 5.81 8.39 -11.34
N ARG A 52 6.40 8.24 -12.54
CA ARG A 52 6.05 7.19 -13.50
C ARG A 52 6.28 5.79 -12.92
N ARG A 53 7.42 5.54 -12.29
CA ARG A 53 7.74 4.25 -11.64
C ARG A 53 6.79 3.93 -10.47
N VAL A 54 6.40 4.94 -9.70
CA VAL A 54 5.41 4.75 -8.62
C VAL A 54 4.05 4.36 -9.19
N ARG A 55 3.65 4.93 -10.33
CA ARG A 55 2.44 4.53 -11.07
C ARG A 55 2.52 3.08 -11.55
N GLU A 56 3.63 2.69 -12.18
CA GLU A 56 3.87 1.30 -12.61
C GLU A 56 3.78 0.33 -11.41
N ARG A 57 4.34 0.71 -10.26
CA ARG A 57 4.26 -0.10 -9.04
C ARG A 57 2.86 -0.19 -8.46
N ALA A 58 2.04 0.86 -8.58
CA ALA A 58 0.63 0.77 -8.19
C ALA A 58 -0.11 -0.26 -9.05
N ASP A 59 0.20 -0.36 -10.35
CA ASP A 59 -0.39 -1.37 -11.24
C ASP A 59 0.07 -2.80 -10.88
N GLU A 60 1.29 -2.97 -10.35
CA GLU A 60 1.82 -4.24 -9.85
C GLU A 60 1.25 -4.68 -8.49
N ILE A 61 0.61 -3.79 -7.72
CA ILE A 61 -0.06 -4.17 -6.46
C ILE A 61 -1.30 -5.03 -6.72
N ARG A 62 -1.71 -5.23 -7.98
CA ARG A 62 -2.70 -6.24 -8.31
C ARG A 62 -2.31 -7.61 -7.72
N PRO A 63 -3.28 -8.37 -7.20
CA PRO A 63 -3.06 -9.76 -6.84
C PRO A 63 -2.39 -10.48 -8.02
N ARG A 64 -1.36 -11.29 -7.72
CA ARG A 64 -0.75 -12.15 -8.75
C ARG A 64 -1.87 -12.96 -9.41
N PRO A 65 -1.79 -13.30 -10.72
CA PRO A 65 -2.87 -14.01 -11.43
C PRO A 65 -3.27 -15.35 -10.79
N ASP A 66 -2.41 -15.88 -9.93
CA ASP A 66 -2.50 -17.11 -9.14
C ASP A 66 -2.83 -16.87 -7.64
N ALA A 67 -3.03 -15.62 -7.21
CA ALA A 67 -3.42 -15.24 -5.85
C ALA A 67 -4.88 -14.78 -5.80
N VAL A 68 -5.56 -15.07 -4.68
CA VAL A 68 -6.97 -14.67 -4.46
C VAL A 68 -7.07 -13.14 -4.42
N ASP A 69 -7.95 -12.57 -5.24
CA ASP A 69 -8.26 -11.15 -5.23
C ASP A 69 -8.79 -10.73 -3.85
N HIS A 70 -7.95 -10.05 -3.06
CA HIS A 70 -8.34 -9.58 -1.74
C HIS A 70 -8.86 -8.13 -1.84
N PRO A 71 -10.06 -7.81 -1.33
CA PRO A 71 -10.64 -6.46 -1.39
C PRO A 71 -9.73 -5.35 -0.87
N LEU A 72 -8.88 -5.65 0.14
CA LEU A 72 -7.92 -4.69 0.68
C LEU A 72 -6.80 -4.32 -0.31
N THR A 73 -6.41 -5.24 -1.19
CA THR A 73 -5.35 -5.00 -2.18
C THR A 73 -5.82 -4.02 -3.27
N GLU A 74 -7.07 -4.15 -3.70
CA GLU A 74 -7.71 -3.20 -4.62
C GLU A 74 -7.83 -1.80 -4.02
N LEU A 75 -8.22 -1.72 -2.73
CA LEU A 75 -8.29 -0.47 -1.98
C LEU A 75 -6.89 0.17 -1.83
N ALA A 76 -5.85 -0.62 -1.56
CA ALA A 76 -4.49 -0.14 -1.46
C ALA A 76 -3.97 0.46 -2.78
N ARG A 77 -4.23 -0.20 -3.92
CA ARG A 77 -3.90 0.36 -5.24
C ARG A 77 -4.59 1.70 -5.47
N ALA A 78 -5.90 1.76 -5.22
CA ALA A 78 -6.68 2.98 -5.41
C ALA A 78 -6.13 4.15 -4.57
N GLU A 79 -5.70 3.87 -3.34
CA GLU A 79 -5.10 4.88 -2.47
C GLU A 79 -3.75 5.38 -2.99
N MET A 80 -2.89 4.48 -3.50
CA MET A 80 -1.61 4.88 -4.10
C MET A 80 -1.78 5.80 -5.31
N LEU A 81 -2.77 5.53 -6.17
CA LEU A 81 -3.06 6.41 -7.31
C LEU A 81 -3.53 7.79 -6.87
N ARG A 82 -4.42 7.88 -5.85
CA ARG A 82 -4.88 9.15 -5.29
C ARG A 82 -3.75 9.99 -4.69
N LEU A 83 -2.79 9.35 -4.04
CA LEU A 83 -1.62 10.03 -3.48
C LEU A 83 -0.74 10.63 -4.58
N LEU A 84 -0.54 9.89 -5.68
CA LEU A 84 0.24 10.36 -6.82
C LEU A 84 -0.42 11.58 -7.48
N GLU A 85 -1.74 11.53 -7.73
CA GLU A 85 -2.50 12.66 -8.29
C GLU A 85 -2.44 13.91 -7.39
N ARG A 86 -2.42 13.74 -6.07
CA ARG A 86 -2.25 14.85 -5.12
C ARG A 86 -0.84 15.41 -5.14
N ALA A 87 0.18 14.57 -5.28
CA ALA A 87 1.57 15.01 -5.36
C ALA A 87 1.83 15.80 -6.65
N GLU A 88 1.30 15.35 -7.79
CA GLU A 88 1.41 16.04 -9.08
C GLU A 88 0.82 17.45 -9.00
N ARG A 89 -0.42 17.59 -8.51
CA ARG A 89 -1.06 18.91 -8.30
C ARG A 89 -0.25 19.85 -7.38
N ARG A 90 0.53 19.30 -6.45
CA ARG A 90 1.34 20.07 -5.50
C ARG A 90 2.68 20.48 -6.08
N GLY A 91 3.27 19.63 -6.93
CA GLY A 91 4.51 19.91 -7.65
C GLY A 91 4.34 20.90 -8.81
N ASP A 92 3.15 20.95 -9.43
CA ASP A 92 2.84 21.87 -10.53
C ASP A 92 2.58 23.33 -10.07
N GLY A 93 2.51 23.57 -8.76
CA GLY A 93 2.26 24.87 -8.14
C GLY A 93 3.50 25.58 -7.56
N ASN A 94 4.70 25.07 -7.84
CA ASN A 94 5.99 25.65 -7.45
C ASN A 94 6.82 26.00 -8.68
#